data_AF-A0A835RHA3-F1
#
_entry.id   AF-A0A835RHA3-F1
#
_cell.length_a   1.000
_cell.length_b   1.000
_cell.length_c   1.000
_cell.angle_alpha   90.00
_cell.angle_beta   90.00
_cell.angle_gamma   90.00
#
_symmetry.space_group_name_H-M   'P 1'
#
loop_
_entity.id
_entity.type
_entity.pdbx_description
1 polymer ?
#
loop_
_entity_poly.entity_id
_entity_poly.type
_entity_poly.pdbx_seq_one_letter_code
_entity_poly.pdbx_strand_id
1 'polypeptide(L)'
;MEYIHSRGVVHRDLKPENILLDQDLRVKVADFESPAKNRAAARPETCRRVDVYSFGILLWEMLTGCIPYEEMTPVQAAFAVVHKRTRPAFPEDCPIQLRALIERCWSSSPEKRPEFWQIVEVLERFEATLGQVGTK
;
A
#
# COMPACT_ATOMS: atom_id res chain seq x y z
N MET A 1 6.36 7.19 2.45
CA MET A 1 7.12 5.98 2.06
C MET A 1 8.24 6.27 1.08
N GLU A 2 8.03 7.07 0.03
CA GLU A 2 9.11 7.52 -0.88
C GLU A 2 10.34 8.07 -0.12
N TYR A 3 10.11 8.99 0.82
CA TYR A 3 11.17 9.60 1.63
C TYR A 3 12.02 8.57 2.40
N ILE A 4 11.42 7.55 3.02
CA ILE A 4 12.21 6.58 3.79
C ILE A 4 13.00 5.64 2.86
N HIS A 5 12.44 5.27 1.71
CA HIS A 5 13.09 4.43 0.72
C HIS A 5 14.29 5.13 0.08
N SER A 6 14.19 6.44 -0.18
CA SER A 6 15.30 7.25 -0.69
C SER A 6 16.46 7.39 0.31
N ARG A 7 16.17 7.21 1.61
CA ARG A 7 17.17 7.14 2.70
C ARG A 7 17.71 5.73 2.95
N GLY A 8 17.32 4.76 2.12
CA GLY A 8 17.74 3.37 2.24
C GLY A 8 17.04 2.59 3.36
N VAL A 9 15.99 3.15 3.96
CA VAL A 9 15.18 2.52 5.00
C VAL A 9 13.99 1.81 4.36
N VAL A 10 13.62 0.65 4.89
CA VAL A 10 12.45 -0.13 4.45
C VAL A 10 11.59 -0.43 5.67
N HIS A 11 10.27 -0.35 5.54
CA HIS A 11 9.35 -0.45 6.67
C HIS A 11 9.09 -1.89 7.11
N ARG A 12 8.83 -2.79 6.16
CA ARG A 12 8.61 -4.24 6.31
C ARG A 12 7.31 -4.68 6.99
N ASP A 13 6.71 -3.82 7.82
CA ASP A 13 5.40 -4.09 8.45
C ASP A 13 4.40 -2.94 8.21
N LEU A 14 4.23 -2.50 6.95
CA LEU A 14 3.31 -1.41 6.67
C LEU A 14 1.86 -1.92 6.75
N LYS A 15 1.04 -1.32 7.62
CA LYS A 15 -0.35 -1.68 7.89
C LYS A 15 -1.09 -0.52 8.59
N PRO A 16 -2.43 -0.48 8.61
CA PRO A 16 -3.19 0.63 9.19
C PRO A 16 -2.81 0.95 10.64
N GLU A 17 -2.49 -0.05 11.46
CA GLU A 17 -2.10 0.16 12.87
C GLU A 17 -0.78 0.93 13.02
N ASN A 18 0.05 0.91 11.97
CA ASN A 18 1.32 1.63 11.89
C ASN A 18 1.18 3.00 11.19
N ILE A 19 -0.06 3.40 10.85
CA ILE A 19 -0.40 4.72 10.34
C ILE A 19 -1.08 5.52 11.46
N LEU A 20 -0.36 6.46 12.05
CA LEU A 20 -0.84 7.31 13.12
C LEU A 20 -1.39 8.62 12.57
N LEU A 21 -2.52 9.08 13.11
CA LEU A 21 -3.06 10.42 12.87
C LEU A 21 -2.80 11.27 14.11
N ASP A 22 -2.27 12.48 13.93
CA ASP A 22 -2.23 13.48 15.00
C ASP A 22 -3.52 14.34 15.03
N GLN A 23 -3.58 15.28 15.97
CA GLN A 23 -4.76 16.14 16.19
C GLN A 23 -5.08 17.03 14.96
N ASP A 24 -4.12 17.25 14.07
CA ASP A 24 -4.27 18.02 12.84
C ASP A 24 -4.64 17.13 11.64
N LEU A 25 -5.00 15.85 11.87
CA LEU A 25 -5.22 14.83 10.84
C LEU A 25 -3.99 14.59 9.95
N ARG A 26 -2.78 14.88 10.45
CA ARG A 26 -1.55 14.56 9.72
C ARG A 26 -1.18 13.10 9.94
N VAL A 27 -0.93 12.42 8.82
CA VAL A 27 -0.53 11.02 8.80
C VAL A 27 0.97 10.89 9.11
N LYS A 28 1.32 10.02 10.06
CA LYS A 28 2.68 9.63 10.41
C LYS A 28 2.82 8.11 10.36
N VAL A 29 3.91 7.65 9.75
CA VAL A 29 4.25 6.22 9.70
C VAL A 29 5.08 5.87 10.94
N ALA A 30 4.71 4.80 11.64
CA ALA A 30 5.30 4.37 12.90
C ALA A 30 5.74 2.89 12.86
N ASP A 31 6.43 2.44 13.92
CA ASP A 31 6.88 1.05 14.10
C ASP A 31 7.74 0.49 12.95
N PHE A 32 8.81 1.23 12.62
CA PHE A 32 9.81 0.76 11.67
C PHE A 32 10.54 -0.45 12.24
N GLU A 33 10.49 -1.58 11.54
CA GLU A 33 11.26 -2.75 11.96
C GLU A 33 12.76 -2.43 11.96
N SER A 34 13.43 -2.71 13.09
CA SER A 34 14.88 -2.51 13.21
C SER A 34 15.65 -3.35 12.17
N PRO A 35 16.64 -2.76 11.46
CA PRO A 35 17.43 -3.46 10.45
C PRO A 35 18.21 -4.67 11.01
N ALA A 36 18.36 -4.77 12.34
CA ALA A 36 19.09 -5.83 13.00
C ALA A 36 18.33 -7.16 13.13
N LYS A 37 17.00 -7.19 12.98
CA LYS A 37 16.21 -8.40 13.29
C LYS A 37 16.20 -9.47 12.21
N ASN A 38 16.55 -9.16 10.96
CA ASN A 38 16.60 -10.15 9.87
C ASN A 38 17.67 -9.80 8.82
N ARG A 39 18.90 -10.27 9.06
CA ARG A 39 19.99 -10.29 8.06
C ARG A 39 19.99 -11.56 7.18
N ALA A 40 19.24 -12.59 7.56
CA ALA A 40 19.17 -13.81 6.78
C ALA A 40 18.07 -13.70 5.71
N ALA A 41 18.48 -13.60 4.44
CA ALA A 41 17.73 -13.91 3.21
C ALA A 41 16.94 -12.82 2.44
N ALA A 42 16.52 -11.68 3.01
CA ALA A 42 15.74 -10.70 2.23
C ALA A 42 16.60 -9.54 1.66
N ARG A 43 16.66 -9.42 0.31
CA ARG A 43 17.31 -8.28 -0.35
C ARG A 43 16.53 -6.99 -0.08
N PRO A 44 17.19 -5.84 0.21
CA PRO A 44 16.51 -4.56 0.46
C PRO A 44 15.50 -4.19 -0.62
N GLU A 45 15.86 -4.45 -1.88
CA GLU A 45 15.00 -4.26 -3.04
C GLU A 45 13.71 -5.09 -2.98
N THR A 46 13.80 -6.35 -2.54
CA THR A 46 12.61 -7.20 -2.34
C THR A 46 11.72 -6.63 -1.25
N CYS A 47 12.29 -6.15 -0.15
CA CYS A 47 11.53 -5.55 0.95
C CYS A 47 10.81 -4.26 0.53
N ARG A 48 11.43 -3.41 -0.31
CA ARG A 48 10.75 -2.20 -0.84
C ARG A 48 9.46 -2.54 -1.56
N ARG A 49 9.47 -3.64 -2.31
CA ARG A 49 8.31 -4.12 -3.07
C ARG A 49 7.25 -4.75 -2.19
N VAL A 50 7.65 -5.29 -1.04
CA VAL A 50 6.72 -5.72 0.01
C VAL A 50 5.98 -4.51 0.58
N ASP A 51 6.70 -3.43 0.90
CA ASP A 51 6.07 -2.18 1.36
C ASP A 51 5.06 -1.63 0.35
N VAL A 52 5.37 -1.69 -0.95
CA VAL A 52 4.44 -1.26 -2.01
C VAL A 52 3.17 -2.12 -2.06
N TYR A 53 3.30 -3.44 -1.84
CA TYR A 53 2.14 -4.33 -1.77
C TYR A 53 1.22 -3.95 -0.61
N SER A 54 1.81 -3.80 0.58
CA SER A 54 1.10 -3.37 1.78
C SER A 54 0.42 -2.01 1.59
N PHE A 55 1.10 -1.07 0.93
CA PHE A 55 0.52 0.23 0.61
C PHE A 55 -0.70 0.12 -0.32
N GLY A 56 -0.69 -0.81 -1.28
CA GLY A 56 -1.85 -1.09 -2.14
C GLY A 56 -3.06 -1.60 -1.35
N ILE A 57 -2.85 -2.53 -0.42
CA ILE A 57 -3.93 -3.02 0.47
C ILE A 57 -4.46 -1.89 1.35
N LEU A 58 -3.57 -1.07 1.89
CA LEU A 58 -3.93 0.08 2.71
C LEU A 58 -4.73 1.14 1.95
N LEU A 59 -4.36 1.44 0.69
CA LEU A 59 -5.15 2.33 -0.18
C LEU A 59 -6.55 1.75 -0.44
N TRP A 60 -6.67 0.43 -0.63
CA TRP A 60 -7.97 -0.22 -0.81
C TRP A 60 -8.83 -0.13 0.45
N GLU A 61 -8.25 -0.33 1.62
CA GLU A 61 -8.95 -0.19 2.91
C GLU A 61 -9.38 1.25 3.14
N MET A 62 -8.54 2.24 2.85
CA MET A 62 -8.91 3.66 2.91
C MET A 62 -10.05 4.01 1.95
N LEU A 63 -10.05 3.42 0.75
CA LEU A 63 -11.08 3.65 -0.26
C LEU A 63 -12.43 3.04 0.15
N THR A 64 -12.42 1.84 0.73
CA THR A 64 -13.66 1.09 1.00
C THR A 64 -14.16 1.24 2.43
N GLY A 65 -13.30 1.59 3.38
CA GLY A 65 -13.57 1.53 4.81
C GLY A 65 -13.77 0.11 5.33
N CYS A 66 -13.41 -0.92 4.54
CA CYS A 66 -13.60 -2.32 4.88
C CYS A 66 -12.27 -3.00 5.26
N ILE A 67 -12.37 -4.02 6.11
CA ILE A 67 -11.20 -4.82 6.50
C ILE A 67 -10.87 -5.82 5.38
N PRO A 68 -9.62 -5.84 4.85
CA PRO A 68 -9.26 -6.77 3.81
C PRO A 68 -9.25 -8.21 4.34
N TYR A 69 -9.97 -9.11 3.67
CA TYR A 69 -10.06 -10.52 4.03
C TYR A 69 -10.65 -10.77 5.44
N GLU A 70 -11.59 -9.94 5.90
CA GLU A 70 -12.21 -9.98 7.23
C GLU A 70 -12.62 -11.40 7.70
N GLU A 71 -13.16 -12.21 6.81
CA GLU A 71 -13.62 -13.58 7.09
C GLU A 71 -12.49 -14.65 7.10
N MET A 72 -11.23 -14.24 7.04
CA MET A 72 -10.07 -15.13 6.95
C MET A 72 -9.05 -14.87 8.06
N THR A 73 -8.50 -15.95 8.60
CA THR A 73 -7.26 -15.86 9.39
C THR A 73 -6.08 -15.39 8.51
N PRO A 74 -5.01 -14.82 9.08
CA PRO A 74 -3.85 -14.37 8.31
C PRO A 74 -3.23 -15.45 7.42
N VAL A 75 -3.18 -16.70 7.90
CA VAL A 75 -2.66 -17.84 7.13
C VAL A 75 -3.60 -18.20 5.97
N GLN A 76 -4.91 -18.16 6.19
CA GLN A 76 -5.90 -18.40 5.11
C GLN A 76 -5.85 -17.30 4.05
N ALA A 77 -5.74 -16.03 4.46
CA ALA A 77 -5.60 -14.91 3.54
C ALA A 77 -4.32 -15.04 2.70
N ALA A 78 -3.17 -15.32 3.34
CA ALA A 78 -1.91 -15.56 2.65
C ALA A 78 -2.01 -16.72 1.66
N PHE A 79 -2.63 -17.84 2.06
CA PHE A 79 -2.84 -18.98 1.18
C PHE A 79 -3.72 -18.62 -0.02
N ALA A 80 -4.84 -17.92 0.19
CA ALA A 80 -5.75 -17.50 -0.88
C ALA A 80 -5.09 -16.52 -1.86
N VAL A 81 -4.32 -15.56 -1.36
CA VAL A 81 -3.55 -14.60 -2.18
C VAL A 81 -2.54 -15.32 -3.08
N VAL A 82 -1.80 -16.30 -2.54
CA VAL A 82 -0.73 -17.00 -3.26
C VAL A 82 -1.29 -18.02 -4.25
N HIS A 83 -2.24 -18.85 -3.84
CA HIS A 83 -2.69 -20.00 -4.63
C HIS A 83 -3.95 -19.73 -5.45
N LYS A 84 -4.87 -18.90 -4.93
CA LYS A 84 -6.15 -18.58 -5.60
C LYS A 84 -6.12 -17.22 -6.29
N ARG A 85 -5.02 -16.46 -6.16
CA ARG A 85 -4.88 -15.08 -6.64
C ARG A 85 -5.99 -14.15 -6.15
N THR A 86 -6.57 -14.46 -4.99
CA THR A 86 -7.66 -13.66 -4.41
C THR A 86 -7.17 -12.24 -4.11
N ARG A 87 -8.00 -11.25 -4.43
CA ARG A 87 -7.82 -9.83 -4.08
C ARG A 87 -9.13 -9.26 -3.53
N PRO A 88 -9.07 -8.22 -2.69
CA PRO A 88 -10.26 -7.54 -2.23
C PRO A 88 -11.05 -6.96 -3.41
N ALA A 89 -12.39 -7.03 -3.34
CA ALA A 89 -13.24 -6.49 -4.39
C ALA A 89 -13.33 -4.96 -4.28
N PHE A 90 -13.42 -4.28 -5.40
CA PHE A 90 -13.65 -2.83 -5.43
C PHE A 90 -15.14 -2.52 -5.60
N PRO A 91 -15.61 -1.41 -5.03
CA PRO A 91 -16.96 -0.93 -5.31
C PRO A 91 -17.09 -0.42 -6.75
N GLU A 92 -18.32 -0.32 -7.25
CA GLU A 92 -18.61 0.05 -8.64
C GLU A 92 -18.21 1.50 -8.97
N ASP A 93 -18.27 2.38 -7.99
CA ASP A 93 -17.95 3.81 -8.08
C ASP A 93 -16.44 4.11 -7.94
N CYS A 94 -15.60 3.08 -7.76
CA CYS A 94 -14.16 3.26 -7.63
C CYS A 94 -13.56 3.92 -8.89
N PRO A 95 -12.89 5.07 -8.77
CA PRO A 95 -12.25 5.74 -9.90
C PRO A 95 -11.23 4.85 -10.61
N ILE A 96 -11.33 4.75 -11.94
CA ILE A 96 -10.52 3.82 -12.77
C ILE A 96 -9.01 4.00 -12.53
N GLN A 97 -8.56 5.25 -12.40
CA GLN A 97 -7.14 5.57 -12.16
C GLN A 97 -6.66 5.05 -10.80
N LEU A 98 -7.49 5.21 -9.76
CA LEU A 98 -7.17 4.74 -8.40
C LEU A 98 -7.20 3.21 -8.32
N ARG A 99 -8.20 2.57 -8.94
CA ARG A 99 -8.27 1.11 -9.11
C ARG A 99 -6.99 0.58 -9.76
N ALA A 100 -6.60 1.15 -10.91
CA ALA A 100 -5.42 0.71 -11.65
C ALA A 100 -4.12 0.91 -10.85
N LEU A 101 -4.01 1.98 -10.05
CA LEU A 101 -2.88 2.20 -9.16
C LEU A 101 -2.80 1.10 -8.09
N ILE A 102 -3.90 0.87 -7.36
CA ILE A 102 -3.99 -0.15 -6.31
C ILE A 102 -3.67 -1.53 -6.88
N GLU A 103 -4.22 -1.85 -8.06
CA GLU A 103 -3.98 -3.13 -8.73
C GLU A 103 -2.52 -3.37 -9.11
N ARG A 104 -1.81 -2.31 -9.50
CA ARG A 104 -0.36 -2.37 -9.75
C ARG A 104 0.44 -2.55 -8.47
N CYS A 105 0.06 -1.87 -7.38
CA CYS A 105 0.74 -1.97 -6.09
C CYS A 105 0.72 -3.40 -5.53
N TRP A 106 -0.40 -4.12 -5.64
CA TRP A 106 -0.53 -5.48 -5.11
C TRP A 106 -0.30 -6.62 -6.13
N SER A 107 0.45 -6.33 -7.20
CA SER A 107 0.77 -7.32 -8.24
C SER A 107 1.45 -8.55 -7.63
N SER A 108 1.05 -9.75 -8.09
CA SER A 108 1.69 -11.01 -7.67
C SER A 108 3.17 -11.06 -8.06
N SER A 109 3.51 -10.45 -9.19
CA SER A 109 4.88 -10.22 -9.65
C SER A 109 5.44 -8.99 -8.93
N PRO A 110 6.41 -9.13 -8.01
CA PRO A 110 7.03 -7.97 -7.40
C PRO A 110 7.50 -6.98 -8.45
N GLU A 111 8.18 -7.44 -9.51
CA GLU A 111 8.74 -6.69 -10.67
C GLU A 111 7.79 -5.70 -11.33
N LYS A 112 6.49 -5.93 -11.23
CA LYS A 112 5.46 -5.09 -11.83
C LYS A 112 4.94 -4.00 -10.90
N ARG A 113 5.26 -4.10 -9.60
CA ARG A 113 4.89 -3.09 -8.61
C ARG A 113 5.69 -1.81 -8.87
N PRO A 114 5.03 -0.64 -8.84
CA PRO A 114 5.70 0.64 -9.04
C PRO A 114 6.64 0.96 -7.87
N GLU A 115 7.59 1.83 -8.11
CA GLU A 115 8.33 2.50 -7.04
C GLU A 115 7.46 3.58 -6.39
N PHE A 116 7.73 3.93 -5.13
CA PHE A 116 6.91 4.92 -4.41
C PHE A 116 6.89 6.30 -5.09
N TRP A 117 7.96 6.72 -5.76
CA TRP A 117 7.96 7.99 -6.51
C TRP A 117 6.91 8.00 -7.63
N GLN A 118 6.70 6.85 -8.29
CA GLN A 118 5.68 6.70 -9.34
C GLN A 118 4.27 6.71 -8.75
N ILE A 119 4.12 6.17 -7.53
CA ILE A 119 2.86 6.20 -6.79
C ILE A 119 2.50 7.64 -6.43
N VAL A 120 3.46 8.40 -5.89
CA VAL A 120 3.29 9.82 -5.55
C VAL A 120 2.89 10.62 -6.78
N GLU A 121 3.60 10.46 -7.90
CA GLU A 121 3.27 11.14 -9.17
C GLU A 121 1.83 10.87 -9.64
N VAL A 122 1.33 9.63 -9.50
CA VAL A 122 -0.04 9.29 -9.86
C VAL A 122 -1.06 9.91 -8.90
N LEU A 123 -0.78 9.89 -7.58
CA LEU A 123 -1.67 10.45 -6.57
C LEU A 123 -1.77 11.98 -6.67
N GLU A 124 -0.66 12.68 -6.92
CA GLU A 124 -0.66 14.14 -7.13
C GLU A 124 -1.48 14.53 -8.38
N ARG A 125 -1.36 13.77 -9.47
CA ARG A 125 -2.20 13.96 -10.66
C ARG A 125 -3.67 13.73 -10.38
N PHE A 126 -3.98 12.74 -9.55
CA PHE A 126 -5.35 12.44 -9.15
C PHE A 126 -5.94 13.56 -8.29
N GLU A 127 -5.20 14.05 -7.30
CA GLU A 127 -5.57 15.20 -6.46
C GLU A 127 -5.82 16.46 -7.30
N ALA A 128 -4.93 16.77 -8.25
CA ALA A 128 -5.09 17.90 -9.16
C ALA A 128 -6.39 17.80 -9.99
N THR A 129 -6.83 16.59 -10.32
CA THR A 129 -8.08 16.35 -11.04
C THR A 129 -9.31 16.55 -10.14
N LEU A 130 -9.25 16.09 -8.88
CA LEU A 130 -10.32 16.27 -7.90
C LEU A 130 -10.52 17.76 -7.51
N GLY A 131 -9.42 18.51 -7.37
CA GLY A 131 -9.46 19.94 -7.07
C GLY A 131 -10.18 20.79 -8.13
N GLN A 132 -10.29 20.30 -9.37
CA GLN A 132 -11.04 20.95 -10.44
C GLN A 132 -12.55 20.66 -10.41
N VAL A 133 -12.99 19.61 -9.69
CA VAL A 133 -14.40 19.23 -9.59
C VAL A 133 -15.10 19.94 -8.42
N GLY A 134 -14.36 20.30 -7.37
CA GLY A 134 -14.89 20.96 -6.16
C GLY A 134 -15.12 22.48 -6.24
N THR A 135 -15.00 23.10 -7.42
CA THR A 135 -15.18 24.56 -7.63
C THR A 135 -16.36 24.93 -8.53
N LYS A 136 -17.39 24.09 -8.62
CA LYS A 136 -18.67 24.43 -9.25
C LYS A 136 -19.86 24.20 -8.33
#